data_AF-A0A7C3B1G4-F1
#
_entry.id   AF-A0A7C3B1G4-F1
#
_cell.length_a   1.000
_cell.length_b   1.000
_cell.length_c   1.000
_cell.angle_alpha   90.00
_cell.angle_beta   90.00
_cell.angle_gamma   90.00
#
_symmetry.space_group_name_H-M   'P 1'
#
loop_
_entity.id
_entity.type
_entity.pdbx_description
1 polymer ?
#
loop_
_entity_poly.entity_id
_entity_poly.type
_entity_poly.pdbx_seq_one_letter_code
_entity_poly.pdbx_strand_id
1 'polypeptide(L)'
;MDIKIGDTVRLKKKHPCGSYDWQVVRLGADIGIKCLQCQHRVLLPRSVFERRVKAVISREEPAPEKSARERVKELEEKLADLLARWPAHSVPLHMWQQREDLEEELTRLKKEA
;
A
#
# COMPACT_ATOMS: atom_id res chain seq x y z
N MET A 1 -12.95 1.99 -19.62
CA MET A 1 -12.91 2.56 -18.25
C MET A 1 -11.51 2.37 -17.69
N ASP A 2 -10.91 3.37 -17.02
CA ASP A 2 -9.59 3.24 -16.38
C ASP A 2 -9.76 2.57 -15.01
N ILE A 3 -9.18 1.38 -14.84
CA ILE A 3 -9.30 0.54 -13.65
C ILE A 3 -7.93 -0.09 -13.38
N LYS A 4 -7.50 -0.04 -12.12
CA LYS A 4 -6.22 -0.55 -11.64
C LYS A 4 -6.39 -1.84 -10.84
N ILE A 5 -5.31 -2.59 -10.68
CA ILE A 5 -5.27 -3.70 -9.71
C ILE A 5 -5.37 -3.07 -8.32
N GLY A 6 -6.14 -3.68 -7.42
CA GLY A 6 -6.39 -3.16 -6.08
C GLY A 6 -7.69 -2.37 -5.96
N ASP A 7 -8.19 -1.79 -7.07
CA ASP A 7 -9.42 -1.00 -7.07
C ASP A 7 -10.62 -1.79 -6.57
N THR A 8 -11.43 -1.14 -5.73
CA THR A 8 -12.70 -1.67 -5.25
C THR A 8 -13.85 -1.11 -6.08
N VAL A 9 -14.59 -2.01 -6.72
CA VAL A 9 -15.73 -1.70 -7.59
C VAL A 9 -17.03 -2.26 -7.03
N ARG A 10 -18.12 -1.53 -7.26
CA ARG A 10 -19.49 -1.99 -6.99
C ARG A 10 -20.11 -2.52 -8.27
N LEU A 11 -20.55 -3.78 -8.27
CA LEU A 11 -21.30 -4.34 -9.40
C LEU A 11 -22.80 -4.02 -9.30
N LYS A 12 -23.48 -3.98 -10.45
CA LYS A 12 -24.95 -3.84 -10.55
C LYS A 12 -25.68 -5.07 -10.03
N LYS A 13 -25.11 -6.26 -10.25
CA LYS A 13 -25.67 -7.54 -9.78
C LYS A 13 -25.07 -7.90 -8.43
N LYS A 14 -25.91 -8.39 -7.53
CA LYS A 14 -25.52 -8.91 -6.22
C LYS A 14 -24.76 -10.23 -6.39
N HIS A 15 -23.70 -10.42 -5.62
CA HIS A 15 -23.08 -11.74 -5.49
C HIS A 15 -24.00 -12.67 -4.68
N PRO A 16 -24.05 -14.00 -4.94
CA PRO A 16 -24.75 -14.97 -4.11
C PRO A 16 -24.53 -14.84 -2.59
N CYS A 17 -23.36 -14.37 -2.14
CA CYS A 17 -23.10 -14.16 -0.71
C CYS A 17 -23.78 -12.92 -0.11
N GLY A 18 -24.33 -12.03 -0.93
CA GLY A 18 -25.02 -10.82 -0.49
C GLY A 18 -24.24 -9.50 -0.68
N SER A 19 -22.95 -9.54 -1.02
CA SER A 19 -22.16 -8.33 -1.27
C SER A 19 -22.28 -7.84 -2.72
N TYR A 20 -22.11 -6.54 -2.92
CA TYR A 20 -21.96 -5.91 -4.23
C TYR A 20 -20.52 -5.47 -4.51
N ASP A 21 -19.63 -5.64 -3.52
CA ASP A 21 -18.31 -5.03 -3.51
C ASP A 21 -17.25 -6.06 -3.87
N TRP A 22 -16.44 -5.69 -4.85
CA TRP A 22 -15.45 -6.55 -5.46
C TRP A 22 -14.14 -5.79 -5.60
N GLN A 23 -13.03 -6.45 -5.32
CA GLN A 23 -11.69 -5.94 -5.56
C GLN A 23 -11.16 -6.49 -6.88
N VAL A 24 -10.53 -5.64 -7.69
CA VAL A 24 -9.85 -6.04 -8.92
C VAL A 24 -8.51 -6.67 -8.57
N VAL A 25 -8.31 -7.93 -8.93
CA VAL A 25 -7.09 -8.68 -8.61
C VAL A 25 -6.23 -8.98 -9.85
N ARG A 26 -6.78 -8.83 -11.05
CA ARG A 26 -6.06 -9.05 -12.32
C ARG A 26 -6.61 -8.13 -13.39
N LEU A 27 -5.72 -7.56 -14.19
CA LEU A 27 -6.03 -6.83 -15.42
C LEU A 27 -5.49 -7.59 -16.63
N GLY A 28 -6.25 -7.59 -17.72
CA GLY A 28 -5.93 -8.28 -18.97
C GLY A 28 -7.13 -8.28 -19.93
N ALA A 29 -7.19 -9.27 -20.82
CA ALA A 29 -8.36 -9.53 -21.66
C ALA A 29 -9.58 -9.91 -20.80
N ASP A 30 -9.34 -10.75 -19.79
CA ASP A 30 -10.26 -11.03 -18.70
C ASP A 30 -9.83 -10.30 -17.43
N ILE A 31 -10.80 -9.71 -16.75
CA ILE A 31 -10.61 -9.03 -15.48
C ILE A 31 -10.96 -10.01 -14.36
N GLY A 32 -9.99 -10.22 -13.48
CA GLY A 32 -10.17 -11.01 -12.26
C GLY A 32 -10.68 -10.13 -11.15
N ILE A 33 -11.78 -10.54 -10.51
CA ILE A 33 -12.36 -9.85 -9.36
C ILE A 33 -12.51 -10.79 -8.17
N LYS A 34 -12.33 -10.26 -6.96
CA LYS A 34 -12.47 -10.97 -5.68
C LYS A 34 -13.58 -10.31 -4.87
N CYS A 35 -14.56 -11.09 -4.40
CA CYS A 35 -15.59 -10.55 -3.52
C CYS A 35 -14.97 -10.17 -2.16
N LEU A 36 -15.26 -8.97 -1.65
CA LEU A 36 -14.69 -8.52 -0.37
C LEU A 36 -15.26 -9.26 0.85
N GLN A 37 -16.47 -9.83 0.74
CA GLN A 37 -17.11 -10.52 1.86
C GLN A 37 -16.72 -12.00 1.94
N CYS A 38 -16.85 -12.75 0.84
CA CYS A 38 -16.63 -14.21 0.82
C CYS A 38 -15.34 -14.64 0.10
N GLN A 39 -14.54 -13.68 -0.39
CA GLN A 39 -13.22 -13.90 -0.99
C GLN A 39 -13.19 -14.77 -2.25
N HIS A 40 -14.37 -15.13 -2.79
CA HIS A 40 -14.51 -15.88 -4.03
C HIS A 40 -14.00 -15.06 -5.22
N ARG A 41 -13.29 -15.72 -6.15
CA ARG A 41 -12.66 -15.09 -7.31
C ARG A 41 -13.40 -15.48 -8.59
N VAL A 42 -13.62 -14.51 -9.47
CA VAL A 42 -14.28 -14.73 -10.76
C VAL A 42 -13.48 -14.01 -11.85
N LEU A 43 -13.38 -14.64 -13.02
CA LEU A 43 -12.85 -14.03 -14.24
C LEU A 43 -14.02 -13.61 -15.11
N LEU A 44 -14.00 -12.35 -15.55
CA LEU A 44 -15.01 -11.81 -16.47
C LEU A 44 -14.32 -11.18 -17.67
N PRO A 45 -14.83 -11.38 -18.90
CA PRO A 45 -14.35 -10.63 -20.05
C PRO A 45 -14.49 -9.13 -19.79
N ARG A 46 -13.52 -8.34 -20.21
CA ARG A 46 -13.48 -6.89 -19.94
C ARG A 46 -14.81 -6.19 -20.30
N SER A 47 -15.38 -6.47 -21.47
CA SER A 47 -16.64 -5.87 -21.94
C SER A 47 -17.84 -6.24 -21.08
N VAL A 48 -17.83 -7.41 -20.44
CA VAL A 48 -18.89 -7.83 -19.50
C VAL A 48 -18.70 -7.13 -18.16
N PHE A 49 -17.47 -7.05 -17.69
CA PHE A 49 -17.13 -6.36 -16.45
C PHE A 49 -17.53 -4.88 -16.51
N GLU A 50 -17.09 -4.15 -17.54
CA GLU A 50 -17.38 -2.71 -17.67
C GLU A 50 -18.90 -2.42 -17.71
N ARG A 51 -19.70 -3.29 -18.36
CA ARG A 51 -21.18 -3.15 -18.35
C ARG A 51 -21.81 -3.45 -17.00
N ARG A 52 -21.21 -4.34 -16.20
CA ARG A 52 -21.72 -4.76 -14.89
C ARG A 52 -21.27 -3.85 -13.75
N VAL A 53 -20.18 -3.10 -13.90
CA VAL A 53 -19.76 -2.09 -12.91
C VAL A 53 -20.82 -0.99 -12.83
N LYS A 54 -21.23 -0.67 -11.59
CA LYS A 54 -22.12 0.45 -11.28
C LYS A 54 -21.32 1.70 -10.92
N ALA A 55 -20.29 1.53 -10.09
CA ALA A 55 -19.41 2.59 -9.64
C ALA A 55 -18.06 2.01 -9.19
N VAL A 56 -17.00 2.82 -9.23
CA VAL A 56 -15.73 2.55 -8.54
C VAL A 56 -15.83 3.21 -7.17
N ILE A 57 -15.71 2.42 -6.09
CA ILE A 57 -15.93 2.88 -4.71
C ILE A 57 -14.64 3.42 -4.10
N SER A 58 -13.55 2.70 -4.32
CA SER A 58 -12.22 3.07 -3.84
C SER A 58 -11.24 2.78 -4.96
N ARG A 59 -10.47 3.79 -5.34
CA ARG A 59 -9.28 3.56 -6.11
C ARG A 59 -8.18 3.24 -5.12
N GLU A 60 -7.35 2.24 -5.43
CA GLU A 60 -6.07 2.14 -4.74
C GLU A 60 -5.23 3.31 -5.28
N GLU A 61 -5.44 4.50 -4.69
CA GLU A 61 -4.36 5.47 -4.65
C GLU A 61 -3.26 4.76 -3.88
N PRO A 62 -2.04 4.61 -4.45
CA PRO A 62 -0.93 4.12 -3.65
C PRO A 62 -0.94 4.97 -2.38
N ALA A 63 -1.03 4.33 -1.21
CA ALA A 63 -0.97 5.00 0.07
C ALA A 63 0.09 6.09 -0.07
N PRO A 64 -0.21 7.36 0.27
CA PRO A 64 0.64 8.49 -0.14
C PRO A 64 2.07 8.09 0.19
N GLU A 65 2.90 7.91 -0.84
CA GLU A 65 4.32 7.64 -0.64
C GLU A 65 4.75 8.74 0.32
N LYS A 66 5.14 8.35 1.55
CA LYS A 66 5.43 9.32 2.62
C LYS A 66 6.30 10.38 1.97
N SER A 67 5.84 11.63 2.01
CA SER A 67 6.58 12.71 1.35
C SER A 67 8.02 12.67 1.86
N ALA A 68 9.00 13.09 1.05
CA ALA A 68 10.41 13.06 1.47
C ALA A 68 10.59 13.67 2.88
N ARG A 69 9.80 14.70 3.19
CA ARG A 69 9.71 15.33 4.51
C ARG A 69 9.19 14.41 5.63
N GLU A 70 8.16 13.62 5.38
CA GLU A 70 7.65 12.62 6.34
C GLU A 70 8.63 11.47 6.55
N ARG A 71 9.35 11.03 5.50
CA ARG A 71 10.41 10.02 5.63
C ARG A 71 11.59 10.53 6.46
N VAL A 72 12.03 11.76 6.21
CA VAL A 72 13.07 12.43 7.02
C VAL A 72 12.65 12.50 8.48
N LYS A 73 11.42 12.94 8.76
CA LYS A 73 10.90 13.01 10.13
C LYS A 73 10.90 11.63 10.82
N GLU A 74 10.44 10.58 10.13
CA GLU A 74 10.45 9.22 10.69
C GLU A 74 11.87 8.72 11.02
N LEU A 75 12.85 9.02 10.17
CA LEU A 75 14.25 8.63 10.41
C LEU A 75 14.84 9.38 11.60
N GLU A 76 14.53 10.68 11.75
CA GLU A 76 14.94 11.47 12.93
C GLU A 76 14.32 10.89 14.22
N GLU A 77 13.03 10.50 14.18
CA GLU A 77 12.37 9.86 15.31
C GLU A 77 13.00 8.50 15.67
N LYS A 78 13.35 7.67 14.67
CA LYS A 78 14.07 6.39 14.88
C LYS A 78 15.46 6.60 15.46
N LEU A 79 16.20 7.59 14.97
CA LEU A 79 17.51 7.94 15.49
C LEU A 79 17.42 8.43 16.94
N ALA A 80 16.44 9.29 17.24
CA ALA A 80 16.22 9.79 18.59
C ALA A 80 15.85 8.67 19.57
N ASP A 81 14.97 7.74 19.19
CA ASP A 81 14.62 6.58 20.00
C ASP A 81 15.81 5.62 20.22
N LEU A 82 16.62 5.39 19.17
CA LEU A 82 17.84 4.59 19.27
C LEU A 82 18.85 5.21 20.26
N LEU A 83 19.06 6.52 20.16
CA LEU A 83 19.93 7.28 21.06
C LEU A 83 19.39 7.34 22.49
N ALA A 84 18.06 7.39 22.66
CA ALA A 84 17.43 7.37 23.99
C ALA A 84 17.61 6.02 24.69
N ARG A 85 17.61 4.92 23.95
CA ARG A 85 17.84 3.54 24.46
C ARG A 85 19.32 3.16 24.50
N TRP A 86 20.20 4.09 24.20
CA TRP A 86 21.63 3.83 24.04
C TRP A 86 22.32 3.56 25.38
N PRO A 87 23.01 2.41 25.54
CA PRO A 87 23.74 2.12 26.77
C PRO A 87 24.84 3.15 27.05
N ALA A 88 24.94 3.60 28.30
CA ALA A 88 25.99 4.54 28.72
C ALA A 88 27.42 3.97 28.57
N HIS A 89 27.54 2.65 28.54
CA HIS A 89 28.79 1.93 28.27
C HIS A 89 28.49 0.65 27.49
N SER A 90 29.48 0.16 26.73
CA SER A 90 29.41 -1.10 25.98
C SER A 90 28.29 -1.15 24.94
N VAL A 91 28.25 -0.15 24.06
CA VAL A 91 27.30 -0.11 22.96
C VAL A 91 27.55 -1.31 22.02
N PRO A 92 26.54 -2.16 21.79
CA PRO A 92 26.67 -3.24 20.83
C PRO A 92 26.92 -2.74 19.40
N LEU A 93 27.72 -3.48 18.64
CA LEU A 93 28.04 -3.15 17.24
C LEU A 93 26.79 -2.95 16.35
N HIS A 94 25.74 -3.75 16.56
CA HIS A 94 24.51 -3.62 15.79
C HIS A 94 23.79 -2.29 16.02
N MET A 95 23.90 -1.69 17.22
CA MET A 95 23.33 -0.37 17.49
C MET A 95 24.16 0.75 16.82
N TRP A 96 25.48 0.57 16.71
CA TRP A 96 26.35 1.46 15.92
C TRP A 96 25.99 1.42 14.45
N GLN A 97 25.93 0.22 13.87
CA GLN A 97 25.57 0.03 12.46
C GLN A 97 24.19 0.62 12.18
N GLN A 98 23.20 0.33 13.02
CA GLN A 98 21.85 0.88 12.86
C GLN A 98 21.84 2.41 12.90
N ARG A 99 22.66 3.05 13.75
CA ARG A 99 22.78 4.51 13.81
C ARG A 99 23.39 5.05 12.51
N GLU A 100 24.50 4.48 12.06
CA GLU A 100 25.19 4.89 10.84
C GLU A 100 24.27 4.76 9.62
N ASP A 101 23.55 3.64 9.49
CA ASP A 101 22.58 3.40 8.42
C ASP A 101 21.47 4.46 8.42
N LEU A 102 20.92 4.79 9.61
CA LEU A 102 19.88 5.82 9.75
C LEU A 102 20.40 7.22 9.41
N GLU A 103 21.62 7.56 9.83
CA GLU A 103 22.26 8.85 9.54
C GLU A 103 22.60 9.02 8.06
N GLU A 104 23.05 7.96 7.39
CA GLU A 104 23.31 7.95 5.95
C GLU A 104 22.00 8.12 5.15
N GLU A 105 20.96 7.37 5.49
CA GLU A 105 19.66 7.47 4.83
C GLU A 105 19.05 8.87 5.01
N LEU A 106 19.18 9.46 6.20
CA LEU A 106 18.75 10.83 6.48
C LEU A 106 19.50 11.84 5.60
N THR A 107 20.82 11.69 5.49
CA THR A 107 21.68 12.58 4.69
C THR A 107 21.34 12.49 3.21
N ARG A 108 21.09 11.29 2.70
CA ARG A 108 20.66 11.06 1.32
C ARG A 108 19.32 11.74 1.05
N LEU A 109 18.30 11.52 1.89
CA LEU A 109 16.98 12.09 1.69
C LEU A 109 16.97 13.62 1.82
N LYS A 110 17.76 14.20 2.73
CA LYS A 110 17.91 15.66 2.85
C LYS A 110 18.61 16.30 1.64
N LYS A 111 19.38 15.52 0.87
CA LYS A 111 20.05 15.99 -0.36
C LYS A 111 19.15 15.89 -1.61
N GLU A 112 18.19 14.96 -1.60
CA GLU A 112 17.24 14.72 -2.70
C GLU A 112 15.96 15.59 -2.61
N ALA A 113 15.75 16.31 -1.50
CA ALA A 113 14.61 17.19 -1.23
C ALA A 113 14.95 18.68 -1.45
#